data_AF-A0A067ND05-F1
#
_entry.id   AF-A0A067ND05-F1
#
_cell.length_a   1.000
_cell.length_b   1.000
_cell.length_c   1.000
_cell.angle_alpha   90.00
_cell.angle_beta   90.00
_cell.angle_gamma   90.00
#
_symmetry.space_group_name_H-M   'P 1'
#
loop_
_entity.id
_entity.type
_entity.pdbx_description
1 polymer ?
#
loop_
_entity_poly.entity_id
_entity_poly.type
_entity_poly.pdbx_seq_one_letter_code
_entity_poly.pdbx_strand_id
1 'polypeptide(L)' 'SATRTKLERSLQERPDRKDLVDKNILKDTNVSPALQGRQAELERARLQDKLDQALQHRPKPEELIQQGILEGESLSSQV' A
#
# COMPACT_ATOMS: atom_id res chain seq x y z
N SER A 1 41.83 11.15 -2.66
CA SER A 1 41.12 12.38 -3.06
C SER A 1 39.85 12.51 -2.24
N ALA A 2 39.34 13.73 -2.03
CA ALA A 2 38.14 14.00 -1.22
C ALA A 2 36.89 13.19 -1.65
N THR A 3 36.82 12.78 -2.93
CA THR A 3 35.78 11.88 -3.46
C THR A 3 35.78 10.51 -2.79
N ARG A 4 36.95 9.94 -2.49
CA ARG A 4 37.05 8.63 -1.83
C ARG A 4 36.49 8.66 -0.42
N THR A 5 36.85 9.67 0.36
CA THR A 5 36.38 9.84 1.75
C THR A 5 34.87 10.08 1.82
N LYS A 6 34.29 10.79 0.84
CA LYS A 6 32.83 10.98 0.75
C LYS A 6 32.11 9.65 0.46
N LEU A 7 32.62 8.86 -0.49
CA LEU A 7 32.05 7.57 -0.84
C LEU A 7 32.07 6.59 0.33
N GLU A 8 33.20 6.49 1.04
CA GLU A 8 33.37 5.61 2.21
C GLU A 8 32.32 5.93 3.29
N ARG A 9 32.07 7.22 3.56
CA ARG A 9 31.02 7.64 4.50
C ARG A 9 29.62 7.25 4.03
N SER A 10 29.27 7.52 2.77
CA SER A 10 27.95 7.18 2.23
C SER A 10 27.68 5.68 2.19
N LEU A 11 28.72 4.84 2.05
CA LEU A 11 28.57 3.38 2.13
C LEU A 11 28.34 2.91 3.57
N GLN A 12 28.95 3.56 4.58
CA GLN A 12 28.73 3.26 5.99
C GLN A 12 27.33 3.65 6.47
N GLU A 13 26.79 4.75 5.96
CA GLU A 13 25.45 5.26 6.31
C GLU A 13 24.32 4.65 5.45
N ARG A 14 24.65 3.67 4.60
CA ARG A 14 23.69 3.09 3.66
C ARG A 14 22.63 2.27 4.43
N PRO A 15 21.32 2.58 4.28
CA PRO A 15 20.26 1.79 4.88
C PRO A 15 20.15 0.41 4.24
N ASP A 16 19.71 -0.57 5.03
CA ASP A 16 19.48 -1.95 4.57
C ASP A 16 18.32 -2.03 3.56
N ARG A 17 18.31 -3.10 2.75
CA ARG A 17 17.24 -3.35 1.78
C ARG A 17 15.87 -3.37 2.46
N LYS A 18 15.78 -3.97 3.64
CA LYS A 18 14.52 -4.08 4.39
C LYS A 18 13.95 -2.71 4.75
N ASP A 19 14.77 -1.80 5.29
CA ASP A 19 14.34 -0.43 5.58
C ASP A 19 13.82 0.31 4.35
N LEU A 20 14.46 0.11 3.20
CA LEU A 20 14.03 0.72 1.94
C LEU A 20 12.70 0.15 1.45
N VAL A 21 12.44 -1.13 1.67
CA VAL A 21 11.14 -1.77 1.37
C VAL A 21 10.05 -1.26 2.32
N ASP A 22 10.33 -1.24 3.62
CA ASP A 22 9.37 -0.81 4.65
C ASP A 22 9.00 0.67 4.44
N LYS A 23 9.94 1.50 3.98
CA LYS A 23 9.72 2.90 3.59
C LYS A 23 9.10 3.08 2.19
N ASN A 24 8.71 1.99 1.52
CA ASN A 24 8.14 1.99 0.16
C ASN A 24 9.04 2.63 -0.92
N ILE A 25 10.37 2.64 -0.71
CA ILE A 25 11.36 3.12 -1.68
C ILE A 25 11.72 2.00 -2.67
N LEU A 26 11.97 0.79 -2.16
CA LEU A 26 12.18 -0.41 -2.96
C LEU A 26 10.93 -1.27 -2.98
N LYS A 27 10.61 -1.88 -4.12
CA LYS A 27 9.54 -2.88 -4.21
C LYS A 27 10.05 -4.22 -3.69
N ASP A 28 9.27 -4.87 -2.83
CA ASP A 28 9.58 -6.24 -2.42
C ASP A 28 9.07 -7.26 -3.44
N THR A 29 9.82 -7.42 -4.52
CA THR A 29 9.48 -8.35 -5.58
C THR A 29 10.71 -9.10 -6.07
N ASN A 30 10.51 -10.37 -6.42
CA ASN A 30 11.52 -11.19 -7.08
C ASN A 30 11.47 -11.06 -8.61
N VAL A 31 10.60 -10.18 -9.13
CA VAL A 31 10.45 -9.94 -10.56
C VAL A 31 11.60 -9.07 -11.05
N SER A 32 12.10 -9.41 -12.25
CA SER A 32 13.20 -8.68 -12.89
C SER A 32 12.92 -7.17 -12.97
N PRO A 33 13.94 -6.29 -12.82
CA PRO A 33 13.75 -4.84 -12.80
C PRO A 33 12.94 -4.28 -13.98
N ALA A 34 13.11 -4.85 -15.18
CA ALA A 34 12.39 -4.44 -16.38
C ALA A 34 10.87 -4.71 -16.33
N LEU A 35 10.44 -5.69 -15.54
CA LEU A 35 9.03 -6.11 -15.45
C LEU A 35 8.31 -5.55 -14.22
N GLN A 36 9.02 -4.95 -13.26
CA GLN A 36 8.42 -4.44 -12.01
C GLN A 36 7.36 -3.36 -12.27
N GLY A 37 7.59 -2.51 -13.29
CA GLY A 37 6.60 -1.52 -13.72
C GLY A 37 5.29 -2.16 -14.17
N ARG A 38 5.37 -3.17 -15.04
CA ARG A 38 4.20 -3.90 -15.57
C ARG A 38 3.48 -4.69 -14.47
N GLN A 39 4.21 -5.29 -13.54
CA GLN A 39 3.61 -5.94 -12.38
C GLN A 39 2.77 -4.95 -11.55
N ALA A 40 3.32 -3.77 -11.25
CA ALA A 40 2.63 -2.77 -10.45
C ALA A 40 1.37 -2.22 -11.16
N GLU A 41 1.43 -2.03 -12.47
CA GLU A 41 0.27 -1.64 -13.28
C GLU A 41 -0.85 -2.69 -13.19
N LEU A 42 -0.51 -3.97 -13.32
CA LEU A 42 -1.46 -5.08 -13.22
C LEU A 42 -2.06 -5.21 -11.81
N GLU A 43 -1.25 -5.08 -10.77
CA GLU A 43 -1.71 -5.10 -9.37
C GLU A 43 -2.68 -3.95 -9.10
N ARG A 44 -2.38 -2.75 -9.61
CA ARG A 44 -3.27 -1.59 -9.49
C ARG A 44 -4.60 -1.81 -10.20
N ALA A 45 -4.59 -2.31 -11.44
CA ALA A 45 -5.82 -2.59 -12.18
C ALA A 45 -6.70 -3.60 -11.44
N ARG A 46 -6.11 -4.70 -10.96
CA ARG A 46 -6.82 -5.70 -10.15
C ARG A 46 -7.43 -5.13 -8.88
N LEU A 47 -6.71 -4.22 -8.20
CA LEU A 47 -7.22 -3.58 -6.99
C LEU A 47 -8.38 -2.64 -7.31
N GLN A 48 -8.28 -1.89 -8.42
CA GLN A 48 -9.35 -1.02 -8.89
C GLN A 48 -10.62 -1.83 -9.18
N ASP A 49 -10.52 -2.90 -9.98
CA ASP A 49 -11.66 -3.75 -10.32
C ASP A 49 -12.33 -4.34 -9.06
N LYS A 50 -11.52 -4.83 -8.11
CA LYS A 50 -12.01 -5.35 -6.83
C LYS A 50 -12.71 -4.29 -5.99
N LEU A 51 -12.13 -3.08 -5.94
CA LEU A 51 -12.72 -1.96 -5.22
C LEU A 51 -14.06 -1.56 -5.84
N ASP A 52 -14.12 -1.43 -7.16
CA ASP A 52 -15.33 -1.07 -7.88
C ASP A 52 -16.45 -2.09 -7.64
N GLN A 53 -16.13 -3.40 -7.67
CA GLN A 53 -17.08 -4.45 -7.33
C GLN A 53 -17.56 -4.35 -5.87
N ALA A 54 -16.65 -4.12 -4.92
CA ALA A 54 -17.00 -3.99 -3.50
C ALA A 54 -17.87 -2.75 -3.23
N LEU A 55 -17.65 -1.66 -3.97
CA LEU A 55 -18.46 -0.45 -3.87
C LEU A 55 -19.87 -0.64 -4.44
N GLN A 56 -20.02 -1.37 -5.55
CA GLN A 56 -21.33 -1.71 -6.12
C GLN A 56 -22.19 -2.55 -5.17
N HIS A 57 -21.57 -3.45 -4.42
CA HIS A 57 -22.24 -4.31 -3.45
C HIS A 57 -22.11 -3.79 -2.01
N ARG A 58 -21.82 -2.50 -1.81
CA ARG A 58 -21.66 -1.94 -0.48
C ARG A 58 -22.98 -2.04 0.29
N PRO A 59 -23.05 -2.80 1.40
CA PRO A 59 -24.28 -2.94 2.18
C PRO A 59 -24.65 -1.61 2.82
N LYS A 60 -25.95 -1.40 2.99
CA LYS A 60 -26.44 -0.19 3.64
C LYS A 60 -26.22 -0.25 5.15
N PRO A 61 -26.14 0.90 5.85
CA PRO A 61 -25.99 0.93 7.30
C PRO A 61 -27.08 0.12 8.02
N GLU A 62 -28.31 0.12 7.52
CA GLU A 62 -29.43 -0.61 8.13
C GLU A 62 -29.23 -2.13 8.06
N GLU A 63 -28.70 -2.62 6.93
CA GLU A 63 -28.36 -4.04 6.74
C GLU A 63 -27.24 -4.46 7.70
N LEU A 64 -26.26 -3.59 7.92
CA LEU A 64 -25.17 -3.82 8.87
C LEU A 64 -25.65 -3.81 10.33
N ILE A 65 -26.64 -2.99 10.68
CA ILE A 65 -27.29 -3.01 12.01
C ILE A 65 -28.05 -4.32 12.21
N GLN A 66 -28.79 -4.78 11.19
CA GLN A 66 -29.51 -6.05 11.26
C GLN A 66 -28.56 -7.25 11.43
N GLN A 67 -27.37 -7.19 10.83
CA GLN A 67 -26.33 -8.20 10.99
C GLN A 67 -25.55 -8.08 12.31
N GLY A 68 -25.85 -7.09 13.16
CA GLY A 68 -25.17 -6.85 14.41
C GLY A 68 -23.72 -6.34 14.26
N ILE A 69 -23.36 -5.83 13.08
CA ILE A 69 -22.03 -5.28 12.78
C ILE A 69 -21.95 -3.81 13.21
N LEU A 70 -23.05 -3.05 13.07
CA LEU A 70 -23.17 -1.66 13.52
C LEU A 70 -24.21 -1.55 14.65
N GLU A 71 -23.96 -0.65 15.61
CA GLU A 71 -24.91 -0.31 16.65
C GLU A 71 -25.84 0.83 16.18
N GLY A 72 -27.16 0.68 16.39
CA GLY A 72 -28.19 1.53 15.81
C GLY A 72 -28.18 3.01 16.23
N GLU A 73 -27.47 3.37 17.30
CA GLU A 73 -27.42 4.76 17.80
C GLU A 73 -26.24 5.58 17.25
N SER A 74 -25.25 4.95 16.60
CA SER A 74 -24.01 5.63 16.18
C SER A 74 -24.11 6.43 14.86
N LEU A 75 -25.26 6.45 14.19
CA LEU A 75 -25.41 7.11 12.88
C LEU A 75 -25.72 8.62 12.97
N SER A 76 -25.85 9.18 14.18
CA SER A 76 -26.32 10.57 14.39
C SER A 76 -25.22 11.61 14.60
N SER A 77 -23.94 11.22 14.74
CA SER A 77 -22.87 12.18 15.05
C SER A 77 -21.60 11.88 14.29
N GLN A 78 -21.55 12.33 13.03
CA GLN A 78 -20.35 12.93 12.41
C GLN A 78 -20.61 13.24 10.93
N VAL A 79 -21.21 14.41 10.69
CA VAL A 79 -20.79 15.39 9.68
C VAL A 79 -21.07 16.79 10.20
#